data_AF-W1XQM9-F1
#
_entry.id   AF-W1XQM9-F1
#
_cell.length_a   1.000
_cell.length_b   1.000
_cell.length_c   1.000
_cell.angle_alpha   90.00
_cell.angle_beta   90.00
_cell.angle_gamma   90.00
#
_symmetry.space_group_name_H-M   'P 1'
#
loop_
_entity.id
_entity.type
_entity.pdbx_description
1 polymer ?
#
loop_
_entity_poly.entity_id
_entity_poly.type
_entity_poly.pdbx_seq_one_letter_code
_entity_poly.pdbx_strand_id
1 'polypeptide(L)' 'VFSPGSRSTTMAMLFTEYEGFETYMNIDERSASFMALGIAKAHKEPTVLVCTSGSAVAHYLPAILEAQYSGVPLIVLSAD' A
#
# COMPACT_ATOMS: atom_id res chain seq x y z
N VAL A 1 4.13 0.92 -0.96
CA VAL A 1 3.80 0.02 -2.09
C VAL A 1 2.65 0.62 -2.88
N PHE A 2 2.85 0.84 -4.18
CA PHE A 2 1.90 1.44 -5.10
C PHE A 2 1.21 0.38 -5.95
N SER A 3 -0.10 0.55 -6.12
CA SER A 3 -0.87 -0.10 -7.15
C SER A 3 -1.28 0.92 -8.21
N PRO A 4 -1.08 0.61 -9.50
CA PRO A 4 -1.18 1.59 -10.58
C PRO A 4 -2.61 2.12 -10.75
N GLY A 5 -2.74 3.42 -11.00
CA GLY A 5 -4.01 4.05 -11.35
C GLY A 5 -3.89 5.56 -11.58
N SER A 6 -4.77 6.10 -12.42
CA SER A 6 -4.70 7.52 -12.82
C SER A 6 -4.90 8.47 -11.65
N ARG A 7 -5.88 8.19 -10.77
CA ARG A 7 -6.20 9.05 -9.63
C ARG A 7 -5.15 9.02 -8.51
N SER A 8 -4.38 7.95 -8.41
CA SER A 8 -3.30 7.81 -7.43
C SER A 8 -1.94 8.30 -7.93
N THR A 9 -1.84 8.75 -9.19
CA THR A 9 -0.57 9.10 -9.84
C THR A 9 0.15 10.24 -9.12
N THR A 10 -0.54 11.34 -8.80
CA THR A 10 0.08 12.49 -8.11
C THR A 10 0.65 12.11 -6.74
N MET A 11 -0.05 11.25 -5.99
CA MET A 11 0.47 10.75 -4.71
C MET A 11 1.72 9.90 -4.93
N ALA A 12 1.71 8.97 -5.89
CA ALA A 12 2.86 8.13 -6.18
C ALA A 12 4.09 8.96 -6.60
N MET A 13 3.89 10.02 -7.40
CA MET A 13 4.96 10.95 -7.77
C MET A 13 5.53 11.67 -6.55
N LEU A 14 4.70 12.23 -5.68
CA LEU A 14 5.15 12.92 -4.46
C LEU A 14 5.98 12.01 -3.54
N PHE A 15 5.55 10.77 -3.33
CA PHE A 15 6.32 9.80 -2.54
C PHE A 15 7.64 9.41 -3.19
N THR A 16 7.72 9.42 -4.52
CA THR A 16 8.95 9.08 -5.26
C THR A 16 9.92 10.25 -5.29
N GLU A 17 9.42 11.48 -5.37
CA GLU A 17 10.22 12.71 -5.30
C GLU A 17 10.79 12.95 -3.89
N TYR A 18 10.06 12.53 -2.86
CA TYR A 18 10.55 12.58 -1.48
C TYR A 18 11.49 11.40 -1.21
N GLU A 19 12.80 11.65 -1.16
CA GLU A 19 13.86 10.63 -0.96
C GLU A 19 13.84 9.90 0.40
N GLY A 20 12.78 10.06 1.21
CA GLY A 20 12.61 9.40 2.51
C GLY A 20 11.84 8.08 2.49
N PHE A 21 11.40 7.60 1.32
CA PHE A 21 10.65 6.33 1.21
C PHE A 21 11.29 5.35 0.24
N GLU A 22 11.34 4.08 0.63
CA GLU A 22 11.53 3.00 -0.33
C GLU A 22 10.21 2.68 -1.05
N THR A 23 10.20 2.91 -2.36
CA THR A 23 9.02 2.78 -3.19
C THR A 23 9.01 1.46 -3.97
N TYR A 24 7.88 0.74 -3.92
CA TYR A 24 7.66 -0.49 -4.67
C TYR A 24 6.39 -0.39 -5.50
N MET A 25 6.41 -0.85 -6.76
CA MET A 25 5.24 -0.90 -7.64
C MET A 25 4.78 -2.35 -7.78
N ASN A 26 3.49 -2.61 -7.57
CA ASN A 26 2.88 -3.92 -7.81
C ASN A 26 1.50 -3.76 -8.45
N ILE A 27 1.32 -4.40 -9.61
CA ILE A 27 0.17 -4.22 -10.49
C ILE A 27 -1.12 -4.82 -9.89
N ASP A 28 -1.00 -5.91 -9.12
CA ASP A 28 -2.14 -6.54 -8.45
C ASP A 28 -2.26 -5.98 -7.03
N GLU A 29 -3.37 -5.31 -6.73
CA GLU A 29 -3.61 -4.71 -5.42
C GLU A 29 -3.56 -5.72 -4.27
N ARG A 30 -4.14 -6.90 -4.47
CA ARG A 30 -4.16 -7.93 -3.43
C ARG A 30 -2.74 -8.42 -3.15
N SER A 31 -1.95 -8.68 -4.19
CA SER A 31 -0.53 -9.02 -4.05
C SER A 31 0.26 -7.89 -3.38
N ALA A 32 0.04 -6.64 -3.79
CA ALA A 32 0.66 -5.44 -3.24
C ALA A 32 0.40 -5.32 -1.73
N SER A 33 -0.82 -5.62 -1.29
CA SER A 33 -1.22 -5.55 0.11
C SER A 33 -0.50 -6.59 0.98
N PHE A 34 -0.31 -7.82 0.49
CA PHE A 34 0.47 -8.83 1.19
C PHE A 34 1.99 -8.53 1.16
N MET A 35 2.50 -7.94 0.08
CA MET A 35 3.87 -7.45 0.04
C MET A 35 4.10 -6.38 1.10
N ALA A 36 3.22 -5.40 1.21
CA ALA A 36 3.30 -4.36 2.23
C ALA A 36 3.21 -4.92 3.66
N LEU A 37 2.32 -5.89 3.89
CA LEU A 37 2.24 -6.62 5.16
C LEU A 37 3.56 -7.32 5.49
N GLY A 38 4.18 -7.99 4.51
CA GLY A 38 5.47 -8.65 4.67
C GLY A 38 6.59 -7.67 5.02
N ILE A 39 6.66 -6.53 4.33
CA ILE A 39 7.60 -5.44 4.62
C ILE A 39 7.39 -4.93 6.05
N ALA A 40 6.14 -4.60 6.42
CA ALA A 40 5.83 -4.11 7.77
C ALA A 40 6.20 -5.13 8.86
N LYS A 41 5.97 -6.44 8.62
CA LYS A 41 6.39 -7.51 9.54
C LYS A 41 7.91 -7.63 9.66
N ALA A 42 8.63 -7.53 8.54
CA ALA A 42 10.09 -7.69 8.49
C ALA A 42 10.83 -6.50 9.13
N HIS A 43 10.41 -5.28 8.80
CA HIS A 43 11.05 -4.04 9.26
C HIS A 43 10.51 -3.56 10.61
N LYS A 44 9.34 -4.04 11.04
CA LYS A 44 8.62 -3.56 12.23
C LYS A 44 8.29 -2.06 12.16
N GLU A 45 8.07 -1.57 10.95
CA GLU A 45 7.77 -0.17 10.67
C GLU A 45 6.45 -0.06 9.89
N PRO A 46 5.69 1.04 10.08
CA PRO A 46 4.48 1.28 9.30
C PRO A 46 4.76 1.31 7.81
N THR A 47 4.06 0.47 7.04
CA THR A 47 4.17 0.46 5.57
C THR A 47 2.95 1.10 4.93
N VAL A 48 3.17 1.99 3.97
CA VAL A 48 2.12 2.70 3.24
C VAL A 48 1.71 1.93 1.99
N LEU A 49 0.41 1.72 1.81
CA LEU A 49 -0.25 1.21 0.62
C LEU A 49 -0.97 2.35 -0.09
N VAL A 50 -0.80 2.45 -1.41
CA VAL A 50 -1.44 3.48 -2.21
C VAL A 50 -2.11 2.86 -3.44
N CYS A 51 -3.41 3.07 -3.60
CA CYS A 51 -4.17 2.65 -4.78
C CYS A 51 -5.12 3.74 -5.27
N THR A 52 -5.65 3.52 -6.47
CA THR A 52 -6.76 4.31 -7.02
C THR A 52 -8.10 3.96 -6.33
N SER A 53 -9.16 4.68 -6.68
CA SER A 53 -10.51 4.44 -6.15
C SER A 53 -11.18 3.22 -6.81
N GLY A 54 -12.33 2.82 -6.27
CA GLY A 54 -13.13 1.71 -6.75
C GLY A 54 -12.71 0.38 -6.13
N SER A 55 -12.74 -0.69 -6.91
CA SER A 55 -12.47 -2.05 -6.42
C SER A 55 -11.05 -2.24 -5.90
N ALA A 56 -10.08 -1.43 -6.34
CA ALA A 56 -8.69 -1.48 -5.93
C ALA A 56 -8.52 -1.49 -4.40
N VAL A 57 -9.28 -0.67 -3.68
CA VAL A 57 -9.27 -0.63 -2.20
C VAL A 57 -9.79 -1.93 -1.60
N ALA A 58 -10.84 -2.52 -2.18
CA ALA A 58 -11.41 -3.78 -1.70
C ALA A 58 -10.42 -4.95 -1.83
N HIS A 59 -9.55 -4.92 -2.84
CA HIS A 59 -8.50 -5.93 -3.01
C HIS A 59 -7.43 -5.90 -1.90
N TYR A 60 -7.29 -4.80 -1.15
CA TYR A 60 -6.41 -4.72 0.03
C TYR A 60 -7.00 -5.37 1.28
N LEU A 61 -8.32 -5.59 1.32
CA LEU A 61 -9.02 -6.06 2.52
C LEU A 61 -8.44 -7.33 3.16
N PRO A 62 -8.03 -8.38 2.41
CA PRO A 62 -7.46 -9.58 3.02
C PRO A 62 -6.19 -9.30 3.85
N ALA A 63 -5.28 -8.47 3.36
CA ALA A 63 -4.05 -8.14 4.08
C ALA A 63 -4.30 -7.15 5.23
N ILE A 64 -5.29 -6.25 5.10
CA ILE A 64 -5.72 -5.35 6.18
C ILE A 64 -6.29 -6.15 7.35
N LEU A 65 -7.12 -7.16 7.08
CA LEU A 65 -7.66 -8.04 8.12
C LEU A 65 -6.53 -8.78 8.85
N GLU A 66 -5.59 -9.35 8.10
CA GLU A 66 -4.42 -10.00 8.68
C GLU A 66 -3.57 -9.02 9.51
N ALA A 67 -3.34 -7.80 9.03
CA ALA A 67 -2.62 -6.76 9.77
C ALA A 67 -3.32 -6.41 11.08
N GLN A 68 -4.65 -6.29 11.06
CA GLN A 68 -5.46 -6.04 12.25
C GLN A 68 -5.32 -7.17 13.27
N TYR A 69 -5.45 -8.43 12.84
CA TYR A 69 -5.33 -9.59 13.74
C TYR A 69 -3.92 -9.77 14.30
N SER A 70 -2.89 -9.45 13.51
CA SER A 70 -1.48 -9.62 13.90
C SER A 70 -0.84 -8.38 14.53
N GLY A 71 -1.57 -7.26 14.63
CA GLY A 71 -1.07 -6.00 15.19
C GLY A 71 0.03 -5.34 14.34
N VAL A 72 0.01 -5.57 13.02
CA VAL A 72 1.02 -5.03 12.09
C VAL A 72 0.58 -3.66 11.57
N PRO A 73 1.43 -2.62 11.64
CA PRO A 73 1.05 -1.29 11.21
C PRO A 73 1.02 -1.17 9.68
N LEU A 74 -0.18 -0.98 9.11
CA LEU A 74 -0.38 -0.63 7.71
C LEU A 74 -1.14 0.69 7.60
N ILE A 75 -0.70 1.55 6.68
CA ILE A 75 -1.38 2.81 6.33
C ILE A 75 -1.92 2.65 4.92
N VAL A 76 -3.23 2.83 4.73
CA VAL A 76 -3.88 2.69 3.43
C VAL A 76 -4.33 4.06 2.93
N LEU A 77 -3.83 4.46 1.77
CA LEU A 77 -4.22 5.68 1.07
C LEU A 77 -4.91 5.30 -0.24
N SER A 78 -6.23 5.48 -0.29
CA SER A 78 -6.98 5.36 -1.54
C SER A 78 -7.23 6.74 -2.15
N ALA A 79 -6.90 6.91 -3.43
CA ALA A 79 -7.35 8.09 -4.16
C ALA A 79 -8.85 7.97 -4.43
N ASP A 80 -9.70 8.87 -3.95
CA ASP A 80 -11.11 8.98 -4.36
C ASP A 80 -11.44 10.42 -4.75
#